data_AF-K0UY19-F1
#
_entry.id   AF-K0UY19-F1
#
_cell.length_a   1.000
_cell.length_b   1.000
_cell.length_c   1.000
_cell.angle_alpha   90.00
_cell.angle_beta   90.00
_cell.angle_gamma   90.00
#
_symmetry.space_group_name_H-M   'P 1'
#
loop_
_entity.id
_entity.type
_entity.pdbx_description
1 polymer ?
#
loop_
_entity_poly.entity_id
_entity_poly.type
_entity_poly.pdbx_seq_one_letter_code
_entity_poly.pdbx_strand_id
1 'polypeptide(L)'
;QKLANMTVELGKGMLLAIHLGRIKDAEGARPEQISLGKLNNVREALAIARECRTLLGGSGITLEYSPLRHANNLESVLTYEGTSEMHLLSIGKALTGQAAFR
;
A
#
# COMPACT_ATOMS: atom_id res chain seq x y z
N GLN A 1 19.84 8.01 -3.72
CA GLN A 1 19.23 7.34 -2.56
C GLN A 1 17.71 7.27 -2.67
N LYS A 2 16.97 8.39 -2.68
CA LYS A 2 15.48 8.42 -2.74
C LYS A 2 14.90 7.56 -3.88
N LEU A 3 15.33 7.78 -5.13
CA LEU A 3 14.89 6.99 -6.28
C LEU A 3 15.14 5.48 -6.11
N ALA A 4 16.31 5.10 -5.60
CA ALA A 4 16.66 3.69 -5.38
C ALA A 4 15.75 3.04 -4.33
N ASN A 5 15.48 3.72 -3.21
CA ASN A 5 14.58 3.21 -2.18
C ASN A 5 13.15 3.04 -2.73
N MET A 6 12.64 4.02 -3.48
CA MET A 6 11.32 3.92 -4.10
C MET A 6 11.23 2.74 -5.07
N THR A 7 12.27 2.49 -5.87
CA THR A 7 12.32 1.34 -6.79
C THR A 7 12.32 0.01 -6.04
N VAL A 8 13.05 -0.10 -4.93
CA VAL A 8 13.07 -1.31 -4.09
C VAL A 8 11.68 -1.60 -3.54
N GLU A 9 11.00 -0.58 -3.00
CA GLU A 9 9.66 -0.72 -2.42
C GLU A 9 8.58 -1.03 -3.47
N LEU A 10 8.67 -0.39 -4.65
CA LEU A 10 7.81 -0.73 -5.79
C LEU A 10 8.01 -2.19 -6.22
N GLY A 11 9.26 -2.62 -6.38
CA GLY A 11 9.59 -4.01 -6.76
C GLY A 11 9.05 -5.03 -5.75
N LYS A 12 9.20 -4.74 -4.45
CA LYS A 12 8.64 -5.57 -3.36
C LYS A 12 7.11 -5.67 -3.47
N GLY A 13 6.42 -4.54 -3.66
CA GLY A 13 4.96 -4.52 -3.81
C GLY A 13 4.46 -5.27 -5.05
N MET A 14 5.19 -5.17 -6.17
CA MET A 14 4.88 -5.92 -7.40
C MET A 14 5.02 -7.43 -7.22
N LEU A 15 6.11 -7.88 -6.59
CA LEU A 15 6.32 -9.30 -6.32
C LEU A 15 5.25 -9.88 -5.38
N LEU A 16 4.88 -9.12 -4.35
CA LEU A 16 3.78 -9.49 -3.45
C LEU A 16 2.45 -9.63 -4.20
N ALA A 17 2.11 -8.67 -5.06
CA ALA A 17 0.88 -8.70 -5.84
C ALA A 17 0.84 -9.90 -6.81
N ILE A 18 1.95 -10.18 -7.52
CA ILE A 18 2.06 -11.34 -8.41
C ILE A 18 1.90 -12.64 -7.63
N HIS A 19 2.53 -12.76 -6.47
CA HIS A 19 2.42 -13.95 -5.62
C HIS A 19 0.99 -14.17 -5.13
N LEU A 20 0.32 -13.12 -4.63
CA LEU A 20 -1.08 -13.19 -4.21
C LEU A 20 -2.02 -13.52 -5.37
N GLY A 21 -1.76 -12.99 -6.57
CA GLY A 21 -2.50 -13.35 -7.78
C GLY A 21 -2.40 -14.84 -8.09
N ARG A 22 -1.18 -15.40 -8.05
CA ARG A 22 -0.96 -16.84 -8.27
C ARG A 22 -1.65 -17.72 -7.23
N ILE A 23 -1.64 -17.32 -5.94
CA ILE A 23 -2.37 -18.05 -4.89
C ILE A 23 -3.88 -18.00 -5.18
N LYS A 24 -4.39 -16.81 -5.55
CA LYS A 24 -5.80 -16.61 -5.88
C LYS A 24 -6.26 -17.49 -7.04
N ASP A 25 -5.42 -17.62 -8.07
CA ASP A 25 -5.74 -18.44 -9.25
C ASP A 25 -5.64 -19.96 -8.98
N ALA A 26 -4.85 -20.37 -7.98
CA ALA A 26 -4.64 -21.78 -7.64
C ALA A 26 -5.67 -22.33 -6.64
N GLU A 27 -5.56 -21.96 -5.37
CA GLU A 27 -6.36 -22.50 -4.26
C GLU A 27 -7.31 -21.46 -3.65
N GLY A 28 -7.15 -20.19 -4.02
CA GLY A 28 -7.89 -19.06 -3.46
C GLY A 28 -7.10 -18.38 -2.33
N ALA A 29 -6.89 -17.07 -2.47
CA ALA A 29 -6.20 -16.29 -1.45
C ALA A 29 -7.11 -16.04 -0.24
N ARG A 30 -6.59 -16.29 0.96
CA ARG A 30 -7.32 -16.02 2.20
C ARG A 30 -7.47 -14.52 2.45
N PRO A 31 -8.54 -14.05 3.11
CA PRO A 31 -8.79 -12.62 3.32
C PRO A 31 -7.64 -11.86 4.01
N GLU A 32 -6.95 -12.49 4.96
CA GLU A 32 -5.79 -11.90 5.64
C GLU A 32 -4.57 -11.74 4.72
N GLN A 33 -4.42 -12.60 3.70
CA GLN A 33 -3.34 -12.49 2.70
C GLN A 33 -3.62 -11.30 1.77
N ILE A 34 -4.87 -11.09 1.39
CA ILE A 34 -5.30 -9.90 0.64
C ILE A 34 -5.11 -8.63 1.48
N SER A 35 -5.47 -8.69 2.77
CA SER A 35 -5.29 -7.57 3.71
C SER A 35 -3.82 -7.18 3.85
N LEU A 36 -2.92 -8.16 3.94
CA LEU A 36 -1.47 -7.93 3.96
C LEU A 36 -1.00 -7.22 2.68
N GLY A 37 -1.41 -7.74 1.52
CA GLY A 37 -1.09 -7.15 0.20
C GLY A 37 -1.54 -5.71 0.06
N LYS A 38 -2.83 -5.44 0.35
CA LYS A 38 -3.42 -4.11 0.27
C LYS A 38 -2.73 -3.14 1.21
N LEU A 39 -2.58 -3.52 2.48
CA LEU A 39 -1.99 -2.67 3.50
C LEU A 39 -0.57 -2.22 3.12
N ASN A 40 0.28 -3.17 2.75
CA ASN A 40 1.66 -2.87 2.37
C ASN A 40 1.71 -1.98 1.11
N ASN A 41 1.04 -2.40 0.03
CA ASN A 41 1.20 -1.73 -1.26
C ASN A 41 0.66 -0.30 -1.25
N VAL A 42 -0.44 -0.05 -0.53
CA VAL A 42 -1.00 1.31 -0.44
C VAL A 42 -0.10 2.22 0.41
N ARG A 43 0.44 1.71 1.54
CA ARG A 43 1.38 2.48 2.39
C ARG A 43 2.63 2.88 1.62
N GLU A 44 3.27 1.92 0.95
CA GLU A 44 4.49 2.18 0.20
C GLU A 44 4.23 3.08 -1.01
N ALA A 45 3.11 2.89 -1.74
CA ALA A 45 2.74 3.77 -2.84
C ALA A 45 2.54 5.22 -2.38
N LEU A 46 1.86 5.43 -1.23
CA LEU A 46 1.66 6.77 -0.67
C LEU A 46 2.99 7.41 -0.24
N ALA A 47 3.88 6.64 0.40
CA ALA A 47 5.21 7.10 0.78
C ALA A 47 6.03 7.52 -0.45
N ILE A 48 6.05 6.68 -1.50
CA ILE A 48 6.69 6.97 -2.80
C ILE A 48 6.12 8.26 -3.41
N ALA A 49 4.79 8.42 -3.44
CA ALA A 49 4.17 9.60 -4.03
C ALA A 49 4.53 10.90 -3.28
N ARG A 50 4.56 10.86 -1.93
CA ARG A 50 4.99 11.98 -1.08
C ARG A 50 6.47 12.31 -1.27
N GLU A 51 7.31 11.30 -1.46
CA GLU A 51 8.75 11.49 -1.71
C GLU A 51 9.01 12.09 -3.10
N CYS A 52 8.32 11.59 -4.14
CA CYS A 52 8.32 12.15 -5.49
C CYS A 52 7.87 13.62 -5.49
N ARG A 53 6.81 13.95 -4.74
CA ARG A 53 6.36 15.34 -4.57
C ARG A 53 7.47 16.21 -3.97
N THR A 54 8.16 15.71 -2.97
CA THR A 54 9.25 16.43 -2.28
C THR A 54 10.46 16.66 -3.20
N LEU A 55 10.79 15.70 -4.08
CA LEU A 55 11.86 15.85 -5.07
C LEU A 55 11.64 17.03 -6.03
N LEU A 56 10.39 17.40 -6.29
CA LEU A 56 10.03 18.53 -7.17
C LEU A 56 10.06 19.89 -6.47
N GLY A 57 10.27 19.95 -5.15
CA GLY A 57 10.32 21.20 -4.40
C GLY A 57 9.05 22.05 -4.58
N GLY A 58 9.22 23.34 -4.89
CA GLY A 58 8.12 24.26 -5.15
C GLY A 58 7.22 23.82 -6.32
N SER A 59 7.78 23.25 -7.37
CA SER A 59 6.99 22.71 -8.49
C SER A 59 6.13 21.51 -8.07
N GLY A 60 6.52 20.81 -7.01
CA GLY A 60 5.75 19.70 -6.45
C GLY A 60 4.47 20.12 -5.73
N ILE A 61 4.22 21.42 -5.51
CA ILE A 61 2.98 21.91 -4.90
C ILE A 61 1.91 22.29 -5.94
N THR A 62 2.30 22.38 -7.21
CA THR A 62 1.40 22.76 -8.29
C THR A 62 0.66 21.54 -8.84
N LEU A 63 -0.37 21.79 -9.66
CA LEU A 63 -1.09 20.73 -10.38
C LEU A 63 -0.45 20.38 -11.72
N GLU A 64 0.66 21.05 -12.08
CA GLU A 64 1.41 20.78 -13.32
C GLU A 64 2.06 19.38 -13.28
N TYR A 65 2.53 18.96 -12.11
CA TYR A 65 3.15 17.67 -11.89
C TYR A 65 2.24 16.74 -11.10
N SER A 66 2.17 15.48 -11.55
CA SER A 66 1.25 14.49 -10.99
C SER A 66 1.52 13.99 -9.57
N PRO A 67 2.74 14.05 -8.96
CA PRO A 67 2.98 13.41 -7.65
C PRO A 67 2.07 13.90 -6.52
N LEU A 68 1.76 15.19 -6.45
CA LEU A 68 0.83 15.72 -5.44
C LEU A 68 -0.59 15.16 -5.64
N ARG A 69 -1.07 15.17 -6.89
CA ARG A 69 -2.36 14.57 -7.23
C ARG A 69 -2.40 13.09 -6.86
N HIS A 70 -1.36 12.32 -7.17
CA HIS A 70 -1.29 10.90 -6.82
C HIS A 70 -1.24 10.67 -5.31
N ALA A 71 -0.49 11.48 -4.55
CA ALA A 71 -0.49 11.40 -3.09
C ALA A 71 -1.90 11.63 -2.53
N ASN A 72 -2.59 12.68 -2.98
CA ASN A 72 -3.97 12.97 -2.55
C ASN A 72 -4.94 11.82 -2.87
N ASN A 73 -4.86 11.25 -4.07
CA ASN A 73 -5.67 10.10 -4.44
C ASN A 73 -5.38 8.88 -3.53
N LEU A 74 -4.11 8.66 -3.20
CA LEU A 74 -3.69 7.53 -2.36
C LEU A 74 -4.10 7.68 -0.89
N GLU A 75 -4.31 8.90 -0.38
CA GLU A 75 -4.94 9.10 0.95
C GLU A 75 -6.35 8.48 0.99
N SER A 76 -7.12 8.61 -0.09
CA SER A 76 -8.43 7.98 -0.19
C SER A 76 -8.32 6.46 -0.28
N VAL A 77 -7.37 5.94 -1.06
CA VAL A 77 -7.14 4.48 -1.18
C VAL A 77 -6.68 3.87 0.15
N LEU A 78 -5.98 4.63 0.99
CA LEU A 78 -5.57 4.19 2.33
C LEU A 78 -6.77 3.92 3.24
N THR A 79 -7.87 4.65 3.05
CA THR A 79 -9.05 4.61 3.91
C THR A 79 -10.22 3.81 3.32
N TYR A 80 -10.31 3.70 1.99
CA TYR A 80 -11.33 2.92 1.29
C TYR A 80 -11.01 1.41 1.31
N GLU A 81 -12.07 0.58 1.23
CA GLU A 81 -12.01 -0.91 1.21
C GLU A 81 -11.17 -1.54 2.34
N GLY A 82 -11.34 -0.99 3.55
CA GLY A 82 -10.62 -1.42 4.76
C GLY A 82 -9.55 -0.41 5.14
N THR A 83 -9.70 0.18 6.33
CA THR A 83 -8.68 1.10 6.85
C THR A 83 -7.40 0.33 7.19
N SER A 84 -6.31 1.08 7.38
CA SER A 84 -5.05 0.49 7.85
C SER A 84 -5.24 -0.32 9.13
N GLU A 85 -6.04 0.18 10.06
CA GLU A 85 -6.35 -0.43 11.35
C GLU A 85 -7.11 -1.75 11.16
N MET A 86 -8.11 -1.77 10.28
CA MET A 86 -8.88 -2.99 10.01
C MET A 86 -8.03 -4.10 9.41
N HIS A 87 -7.12 -3.77 8.46
CA HIS A 87 -6.18 -4.76 7.93
C HIS A 87 -5.20 -5.25 8.99
N LEU A 88 -4.68 -4.36 9.84
CA LEU A 88 -3.81 -4.75 10.96
C LEU A 88 -4.52 -5.69 11.93
N LEU A 89 -5.79 -5.42 12.27
CA LEU A 89 -6.60 -6.28 13.14
C LEU A 89 -6.88 -7.65 12.49
N SER A 90 -7.15 -7.68 11.18
CA SER A 90 -7.33 -8.93 10.44
C SER A 90 -6.07 -9.79 10.46
N ILE A 91 -4.91 -9.19 10.19
CA ILE A 91 -3.60 -9.87 10.25
C ILE A 91 -3.30 -10.32 11.69
N GLY A 92 -3.54 -9.46 12.68
CA GLY A 92 -3.35 -9.77 14.09
C GLY A 92 -4.18 -10.97 14.55
N LYS A 93 -5.45 -11.04 14.14
CA LYS A 93 -6.32 -12.19 14.42
C LYS A 93 -5.76 -13.47 13.76
N ALA A 94 -5.29 -13.40 12.51
CA ALA A 94 -4.72 -14.56 11.83
C ALA A 94 -3.45 -15.09 12.51
N LEU A 95 -2.63 -14.20 13.09
CA LEU A 95 -1.40 -14.58 13.79
C LEU A 95 -1.65 -15.11 15.20
N THR A 96 -2.64 -14.57 15.91
CA THR A 96 -2.84 -14.82 17.35
C THR A 96 -4.04 -15.72 17.66
N GLY A 97 -4.95 -15.90 16.71
CA GLY A 97 -6.26 -16.52 16.93
C GLY A 97 -7.25 -15.64 17.71
N GLN A 98 -6.85 -14.45 18.16
CA GLN A 98 -7.67 -13.57 19.00
C GLN A 98 -8.23 -12.40 18.20
N ALA A 99 -9.54 -12.20 18.25
CA ALA A 99 -10.16 -11.01 17.68
C ALA A 99 -9.98 -9.81 18.62
N ALA A 100 -9.45 -8.71 18.09
CA ALA A 100 -9.26 -7.45 18.82
C ALA A 100 -10.18 -6.32 18.29
N PHE A 101 -11.21 -6.68 17.53
CA PHE A 101 -12.31 -5.80 17.14
C PHE A 101 -13.56 -6.15 17.97
N ARG A 102 -14.39 -5.15 18.25
CA ARG A 102 -15.70 -5.32 18.87
C ARG A 102 -16.79 -5.24 17.81
#